data_AF-A0A833HLI4-F1
#
_entry.id   AF-A0A833HLI4-F1
#
_cell.length_a   1.000
_cell.length_b   1.000
_cell.length_c   1.000
_cell.angle_alpha   90.00
_cell.angle_beta   90.00
_cell.angle_gamma   90.00
#
_symmetry.space_group_name_H-M   'P 1'
#
loop_
_entity.id
_entity.type
_entity.pdbx_description
1 polymer ?
#
loop_
_entity_poly.entity_id
_entity_poly.type
_entity_poly.pdbx_seq_one_letter_code
_entity_poly.pdbx_strand_id
1 'polypeptide(L)'
;MHKPDIVNLSKTYIAGFEWGKYAVFKINGSVETAQNTWRYIYGTWLPNSNYEREEGPDFEVTDVCKSVYPGNMSMEIYIPIK
;
A
#
# COMPACT_ATOMS: atom_id res chain seq x y z
N MET A 1 -1.58 -13.40 4.68
CA MET A 1 -1.19 -11.97 4.58
C MET A 1 -2.11 -11.15 5.46
N HIS A 2 -1.64 -10.06 6.08
CA HIS A 2 -2.50 -9.19 6.90
C HIS A 2 -3.53 -8.44 6.02
N LYS A 3 -4.72 -8.18 6.56
CA LYS A 3 -5.70 -7.27 5.93
C LYS A 3 -5.12 -5.85 5.90
N PRO A 4 -5.48 -5.02 4.91
CA PRO A 4 -5.02 -3.63 4.88
C PRO A 4 -5.67 -2.80 5.97
N ASP A 5 -4.95 -1.76 6.40
CA ASP A 5 -5.52 -0.66 7.17
C ASP A 5 -6.24 0.29 6.22
N ILE A 6 -7.43 0.78 6.58
CA ILE A 6 -8.17 1.74 5.76
C ILE A 6 -7.96 3.14 6.32
N VAL A 7 -7.40 4.04 5.52
CA VAL A 7 -7.05 5.41 5.92
C VAL A 7 -7.72 6.43 5.01
N ASN A 8 -8.07 7.60 5.56
CA ASN A 8 -8.48 8.75 4.75
C ASN A 8 -7.33 9.75 4.70
N LEU A 9 -6.75 9.97 3.53
CA LEU A 9 -5.71 10.97 3.32
C LEU A 9 -6.37 12.33 3.06
N SER A 10 -6.00 13.34 3.87
CA SER A 10 -6.53 14.70 3.76
C SER A 10 -5.49 15.70 3.28
N LYS A 11 -5.99 16.83 2.76
CA LYS A 11 -5.25 17.89 2.06
C LYS A 11 -4.10 18.53 2.84
N THR A 12 -4.12 18.41 4.16
CA THR A 12 -3.08 18.94 5.04
C THR A 12 -1.84 18.07 5.12
N TYR A 13 -1.90 16.80 4.68
CA TYR A 13 -0.80 15.86 4.89
C TYR A 13 0.18 15.78 3.72
N ILE A 14 -0.27 15.87 2.46
CA ILE A 14 0.62 15.81 1.29
C ILE A 14 0.11 16.71 0.15
N ALA A 15 0.91 17.69 -0.27
CA ALA A 15 0.65 18.47 -1.47
C ALA A 15 1.01 17.63 -2.71
N GLY A 16 0.04 17.36 -3.58
CA GLY A 16 0.24 16.61 -4.84
C GLY A 16 -0.37 15.21 -4.90
N PHE A 17 -1.05 14.74 -3.84
CA PHE A 17 -1.83 13.51 -3.85
C PHE A 17 -3.32 13.80 -3.78
N GLU A 18 -4.12 12.94 -4.41
CA GLU A 18 -5.58 13.04 -4.39
C GLU A 18 -6.12 12.70 -2.99
N TRP A 19 -7.15 13.43 -2.57
CA TRP A 19 -7.83 13.18 -1.30
C TRP A 19 -8.73 11.98 -1.45
N GLY A 20 -8.69 11.06 -0.49
CA GLY A 20 -9.49 9.85 -0.63
C GLY A 20 -9.24 8.81 0.42
N LYS A 21 -9.99 7.71 0.30
CA LYS A 21 -9.82 6.52 1.10
C LYS A 21 -8.79 5.62 0.42
N TYR A 22 -7.85 5.12 1.22
CA TYR A 22 -6.79 4.23 0.77
C TYR A 22 -6.78 2.96 1.61
N ALA A 23 -6.53 1.83 0.95
CA ALA A 23 -6.10 0.59 1.61
C ALA A 23 -4.57 0.59 1.71
N VAL A 24 -4.06 0.40 2.94
CA VAL A 24 -2.64 0.46 3.26
C VAL A 24 -2.14 -0.92 3.65
N PHE A 25 -1.13 -1.41 2.93
CA PHE A 25 -0.48 -2.69 3.19
C PHE A 25 0.92 -2.46 3.73
N LYS A 26 1.14 -2.85 4.99
CA LYS A 26 2.43 -2.75 5.65
C LYS A 26 3.30 -3.94 5.32
N ILE A 27 4.54 -3.67 4.91
CA ILE A 27 5.56 -4.64 4.58
C ILE A 27 6.74 -4.43 5.53
N ASN A 28 7.11 -5.51 6.22
CA ASN A 28 8.37 -5.61 6.95
C ASN A 28 8.95 -6.98 6.60
N GLY A 29 9.93 -7.02 5.71
CA GLY A 29 10.52 -8.28 5.25
C GLY A 29 11.26 -8.12 3.93
N SER A 30 11.59 -9.22 3.27
CA SER A 30 12.40 -9.17 2.05
C SER A 30 11.70 -8.43 0.89
N VAL A 31 12.49 -8.06 -0.11
CA VAL A 31 11.97 -7.55 -1.40
C VAL A 31 11.00 -8.53 -2.05
N GLU A 32 11.19 -9.84 -1.85
CA GLU A 32 10.26 -10.86 -2.32
C GLU A 32 8.89 -10.73 -1.63
N THR A 33 8.87 -10.47 -0.32
CA THR A 33 7.63 -10.19 0.42
C THR A 33 6.90 -9.01 -0.19
N ALA A 34 7.61 -7.94 -0.59
CA ALA A 34 6.99 -6.80 -1.24
C ALA A 34 6.35 -7.15 -2.58
N GLN A 35 7.06 -7.89 -3.45
CA GLN A 35 6.51 -8.34 -4.72
C GLN A 35 5.30 -9.27 -4.55
N ASN A 36 5.36 -10.18 -3.57
CA ASN A 36 4.24 -11.04 -3.21
C ASN A 36 3.06 -10.25 -2.64
N THR A 37 3.31 -9.11 -1.99
CA THR A 37 2.25 -8.20 -1.51
C THR A 37 1.48 -7.61 -2.69
N TRP A 38 2.17 -7.06 -3.69
CA TRP A 38 1.53 -6.55 -4.91
C TRP A 38 0.68 -7.62 -5.61
N ARG A 39 1.22 -8.84 -5.75
CA ARG A 39 0.47 -9.99 -6.33
C ARG A 39 -0.77 -10.33 -5.51
N TYR A 40 -0.66 -10.33 -4.19
CA TYR A 40 -1.78 -10.58 -3.30
C TYR A 40 -2.86 -9.50 -3.41
N ILE A 41 -2.47 -8.21 -3.46
CA ILE A 41 -3.39 -7.07 -3.57
C ILE A 41 -4.29 -7.25 -4.80
N TYR A 42 -3.72 -7.38 -5.99
CA TYR A 42 -4.52 -7.44 -7.23
C TYR A 42 -5.03 -8.82 -7.58
N GLY A 43 -4.33 -9.88 -7.21
CA GLY A 43 -4.69 -11.25 -7.55
C GLY A 43 -5.65 -11.90 -6.56
N THR A 44 -5.80 -11.35 -5.35
CA THR A 44 -6.61 -11.99 -4.30
C THR A 44 -7.42 -10.99 -3.50
N TRP A 45 -6.79 -10.00 -2.88
CA TRP A 45 -7.51 -9.13 -1.96
C TRP A 45 -8.54 -8.26 -2.69
N LEU A 46 -8.12 -7.46 -3.66
CA LEU A 46 -8.99 -6.48 -4.33
C LEU A 46 -10.20 -7.14 -5.00
N PRO A 47 -10.05 -8.23 -5.80
CA PRO A 47 -11.19 -8.90 -6.43
C PRO A 47 -12.16 -9.57 -5.44
N ASN A 48 -11.69 -9.92 -4.24
CA ASN A 48 -12.50 -10.56 -3.19
C ASN A 48 -12.85 -9.60 -2.04
N SER A 49 -12.56 -8.32 -2.19
CA SER A 49 -12.91 -7.29 -1.23
C SER A 49 -14.28 -6.69 -1.57
N ASN A 50 -14.85 -5.94 -0.62
CA ASN A 50 -16.06 -5.15 -0.85
C ASN A 50 -15.72 -3.72 -1.29
N TYR A 51 -14.49 -3.48 -1.76
CA TYR A 51 -14.02 -2.18 -2.21
C TYR A 51 -13.82 -2.17 -3.71
N GLU A 52 -14.14 -1.04 -4.32
CA GLU A 52 -13.80 -0.78 -5.72
C GLU A 52 -12.51 0.05 -5.75
N ARG A 53 -11.63 -0.26 -6.71
CA ARG A 53 -10.44 0.56 -6.94
C ARG A 53 -10.88 1.92 -7.46
N GLU A 54 -10.41 2.97 -6.80
CA GLU A 54 -10.66 4.35 -7.21
C GLU A 54 -9.65 4.79 -8.28
N GLU A 55 -10.01 5.81 -9.06
CA GLU A 55 -9.08 6.46 -9.99
C GLU A 55 -7.91 7.12 -9.22
N GLY A 56 -6.71 7.04 -9.77
CA GLY A 56 -5.52 7.62 -9.18
C GLY A 56 -4.32 6.67 -9.09
N PRO A 57 -3.13 7.20 -8.73
CA PRO A 57 -1.93 6.41 -8.65
C PRO A 57 -1.90 5.54 -7.39
N ASP A 58 -1.47 4.29 -7.55
CA ASP A 58 -0.96 3.50 -6.44
C ASP A 58 0.46 4.00 -6.12
N PHE A 59 0.84 3.99 -4.85
CA PHE A 59 2.19 4.38 -4.46
C PHE A 59 2.70 3.58 -3.28
N GLU A 60 4.02 3.55 -3.13
CA GLU A 60 4.69 2.95 -1.98
C GLU A 60 5.54 3.99 -1.26
N VAL A 61 5.53 3.94 0.08
CA VAL A 61 6.40 4.74 0.95
C VAL A 61 7.39 3.80 1.60
N THR A 62 8.68 4.05 1.38
CA THR A 62 9.77 3.25 1.97
C THR A 62 10.44 4.03 3.09
N ASP A 63 10.52 3.43 4.29
CA ASP A 63 11.41 3.92 5.35
C ASP A 63 12.83 3.47 5.01
N VAL A 64 13.57 4.35 4.32
CA VAL A 64 14.94 4.08 3.86
C VAL A 64 15.92 3.90 5.01
N CYS A 65 15.67 4.49 6.18
CA CYS A 65 16.53 4.35 7.35
C CYS A 65 16.39 2.98 8.02
N LYS A 66 15.21 2.35 7.89
CA LYS A 66 14.94 1.01 8.44
C LYS A 66 15.06 -0.12 7.40
N SER A 67 15.37 0.22 6.15
CA SER A 67 15.46 -0.75 5.06
C SER A 67 16.90 -1.14 4.72
N VAL A 68 17.12 -2.44 4.52
CA VAL A 68 18.36 -3.08 4.09
C VAL A 68 18.02 -4.06 2.96
N TYR A 69 18.37 -3.68 1.73
CA TYR A 69 18.17 -4.52 0.56
C TYR A 69 19.09 -5.76 0.57
N PRO A 70 18.63 -6.94 0.11
CA PRO A 70 17.26 -7.29 -0.27
C PRO A 70 16.45 -7.90 0.90
N GLY A 71 17.04 -8.04 2.08
CA GLY A 71 16.54 -8.92 3.14
C GLY A 71 15.47 -8.31 4.04
N ASN A 72 15.49 -6.99 4.25
CA ASN A 72 14.59 -6.32 5.17
C ASN A 72 14.18 -4.93 4.64
N MET A 73 13.00 -4.82 4.08
CA MET A 73 12.40 -3.60 3.57
C MET A 73 11.25 -3.22 4.49
N SER A 74 11.21 -1.96 4.93
CA SER A 74 10.09 -1.40 5.70
C SER A 74 9.33 -0.44 4.79
N MET A 75 8.16 -0.87 4.32
CA MET A 75 7.40 -0.18 3.27
C MET A 75 5.91 -0.21 3.55
N GLU A 76 5.19 0.74 2.98
CA GLU A 76 3.74 0.80 2.99
C GLU A 76 3.23 1.03 1.57
N ILE A 77 2.35 0.17 1.08
CA ILE A 77 1.68 0.33 -0.21
C ILE A 77 0.30 0.93 -0.01
N TYR A 78 -0.03 1.96 -0.78
CA TYR A 78 -1.29 2.70 -0.74
C TYR A 78 -2.07 2.48 -2.03
N ILE A 79 -3.27 1.91 -1.90
CA ILE A 79 -4.18 1.66 -3.02
C ILE A 79 -5.43 2.51 -2.85
N PRO A 80 -5.76 3.42 -3.80
CA PRO A 80 -6.97 4.23 -3.73
C PRO A 80 -8.22 3.36 -3.91
N ILE A 81 -9.22 3.57 -3.05
CA ILE A 81 -10.46 2.77 -3.01
C ILE A 81 -11.70 3.62 -2.70
N LYS A 82 -12.88 3.13 -3.09
CA LYS A 82 -14.20 3.65 -2.70
C LYS A 82 -14.85 2.75 -1.64
#